data_AF-J1EEG8-F1
#
_entry.id   AF-J1EEG8-F1
#
_cell.length_a   1.000
_cell.length_b   1.000
_cell.length_c   1.000
_cell.angle_alpha   90.00
_cell.angle_beta   90.00
_cell.angle_gamma   90.00
#
_symmetry.space_group_name_H-M   'P 1'
#
loop_
_entity.id
_entity.type
_entity.pdbx_description
1 polymer ?
#
loop_
_entity_poly.entity_id
_entity_poly.type
_entity_poly.pdbx_seq_one_letter_code
_entity_poly.pdbx_strand_id
1 'polypeptide(L)'
;MRTGRPKAELVLTHEERLQLQSFARSRSLPAALSNRARLVLASAEGQANNAIAVRLGLTTQTVGKWRTRFIERRIAGLYDVVRPGPARTIDDERVALLIKTTLHTKPANGSTHWSVRTVAAETGISKTSVQRYFQLFGLQPHRTESFKLSNDPFFIEKLRGVVGLYLSPPDNALVICVDEKSQCQALERTQPMLPMGFEGVTHDYKRHGTTTHFAALNVLGSTAGMDLFPITPELLRHLHRDQLPQGHRARCHRCYAHDAAAALHRLRVGVSGCAVMAPGLAYPKRRWKVLFPNTRSVNSGHHNRSLAR
;
A
#
# COMPACT_ATOMS: atom_id res chain seq x y z
N MET A 1 -47.21 20.26 -48.75
CA MET A 1 -45.86 19.93 -48.24
C MET A 1 -46.02 19.26 -46.88
N ARG A 2 -45.51 18.03 -46.69
CA ARG A 2 -45.51 17.39 -45.36
C ARG A 2 -44.55 18.15 -44.45
N THR A 3 -45.07 19.11 -43.70
CA THR A 3 -44.33 19.78 -42.62
C THR A 3 -44.02 18.73 -41.55
N GLY A 4 -42.73 18.45 -41.34
CA GLY A 4 -42.28 17.53 -40.29
C GLY A 4 -42.70 17.98 -38.89
N ARG A 5 -42.52 17.11 -37.90
CA ARG A 5 -42.86 17.38 -36.49
C ARG A 5 -42.29 18.75 -36.05
N PRO A 6 -43.09 19.63 -35.41
CA PRO A 6 -42.63 20.93 -34.98
C PRO A 6 -41.43 20.81 -34.03
N LYS A 7 -40.45 21.70 -34.24
CA LYS A 7 -39.18 21.73 -33.52
C LYS A 7 -39.41 22.33 -32.13
N ALA A 8 -39.24 21.53 -31.07
CA ALA A 8 -39.30 22.03 -29.70
C ALA A 8 -38.27 23.15 -29.51
N GLU A 9 -38.68 24.27 -28.94
CA GLU A 9 -37.85 25.45 -28.76
C GLU A 9 -36.63 25.15 -27.86
N LEU A 10 -35.49 25.77 -28.15
CA LEU A 10 -34.27 25.64 -27.35
C LEU A 10 -33.77 27.03 -27.02
N VAL A 11 -34.09 27.49 -25.81
CA VAL A 11 -33.67 28.79 -25.28
C VAL A 11 -32.53 28.58 -24.28
N LEU A 12 -31.45 29.33 -24.48
CA LEU A 12 -30.27 29.33 -23.59
C LEU A 12 -30.34 30.52 -22.64
N THR A 13 -30.09 30.27 -21.36
CA THR A 13 -29.76 31.33 -20.40
C THR A 13 -28.40 31.94 -20.72
N HIS A 14 -28.11 33.12 -20.14
CA HIS A 14 -26.82 33.78 -20.32
C HIS A 14 -25.66 32.90 -19.83
N GLU A 15 -25.80 32.29 -18.65
CA GLU A 15 -24.80 31.40 -18.07
C GLU A 15 -24.57 30.15 -18.92
N GLU A 16 -25.65 29.49 -19.38
CA GLU A 16 -25.53 28.32 -20.25
C GLU A 16 -24.83 28.66 -21.56
N ARG A 17 -25.11 29.84 -22.14
CA ARG A 17 -24.46 30.31 -23.36
C ARG A 17 -22.96 30.50 -23.15
N LEU A 18 -22.54 31.14 -22.04
CA LEU A 18 -21.12 31.32 -21.72
C LEU A 18 -20.40 29.98 -21.54
N GLN A 19 -21.01 29.05 -20.79
CA GLN A 19 -20.42 27.72 -20.58
C GLN A 19 -20.30 26.93 -21.89
N LEU A 20 -21.32 26.92 -22.74
CA LEU A 20 -21.29 26.23 -24.03
C LEU A 20 -20.25 26.84 -24.98
N GLN A 21 -20.08 28.17 -24.96
CA GLN A 21 -19.02 28.83 -25.74
C GLN A 21 -17.62 28.44 -25.26
N SER A 22 -17.42 28.35 -23.94
CA SER A 22 -16.18 27.82 -23.36
C SER A 22 -15.91 26.39 -23.81
N PHE A 23 -16.91 25.50 -23.75
CA PHE A 23 -16.78 24.11 -24.18
C PHE A 23 -16.47 23.97 -25.68
N ALA A 24 -17.13 24.78 -26.51
CA ALA A 24 -16.95 24.77 -27.96
C ALA A 24 -15.53 25.20 -28.41
N ARG A 25 -14.89 26.10 -27.64
CA ARG A 25 -13.55 26.65 -27.89
C ARG A 25 -12.42 25.87 -27.21
N SER A 26 -12.75 25.08 -26.18
CA SER A 26 -11.75 24.32 -25.43
C SER A 26 -10.99 23.32 -26.30
N ARG A 27 -9.66 23.28 -26.13
CA ARG A 27 -8.76 22.29 -26.73
C ARG A 27 -8.47 21.10 -25.80
N SER A 28 -8.83 21.19 -24.52
CA SER A 28 -8.57 20.15 -23.51
C SER A 28 -9.76 19.22 -23.27
N LEU A 29 -10.98 19.65 -23.63
CA LEU A 29 -12.17 18.81 -23.48
C LEU A 29 -12.25 17.76 -24.60
N PRO A 30 -12.90 16.60 -24.33
CA PRO A 30 -13.15 15.61 -25.36
C PRO A 30 -13.85 16.24 -26.58
N ALA A 31 -13.35 15.96 -27.78
CA ALA A 31 -13.89 16.54 -29.03
C ALA A 31 -15.40 16.31 -29.19
N ALA A 32 -15.92 15.18 -28.68
CA ALA A 32 -17.35 14.90 -28.66
C ALA A 32 -18.15 15.93 -27.84
N LEU A 33 -17.66 16.34 -26.67
CA LEU A 33 -18.31 17.36 -25.84
C LEU A 33 -18.28 18.73 -26.50
N SER A 34 -17.14 19.11 -27.10
CA SER A 34 -17.01 20.37 -27.85
C SER A 34 -17.95 20.42 -29.06
N ASN A 35 -18.09 19.31 -29.79
CA ASN A 35 -19.04 19.20 -30.91
C ASN A 35 -20.50 19.27 -30.46
N ARG A 36 -20.85 18.63 -29.34
CA ARG A 36 -22.17 18.74 -28.71
C ARG A 36 -22.49 20.18 -28.31
N ALA A 37 -21.51 20.91 -27.77
CA ALA A 37 -21.69 22.32 -27.41
C ALA A 37 -21.91 23.22 -28.64
N ARG A 38 -21.12 23.05 -29.71
CA ARG A 38 -21.31 23.79 -30.99
C ARG A 38 -22.71 23.54 -31.59
N LEU A 39 -23.16 22.29 -31.55
CA LEU A 39 -24.48 21.87 -32.01
C LEU A 39 -25.60 22.58 -31.24
N VAL A 40 -25.50 22.66 -29.90
CA VAL A 40 -26.51 23.33 -29.06
C VAL A 40 -26.51 24.84 -29.29
N LEU A 41 -25.35 25.49 -29.39
CA LEU A 41 -25.25 26.91 -29.73
C LEU A 41 -25.91 27.22 -31.07
N ALA A 42 -25.57 26.46 -32.11
CA ALA A 42 -26.18 26.58 -33.44
C ALA A 42 -27.70 26.34 -33.42
N SER A 43 -28.14 25.40 -32.59
CA SER A 43 -29.55 25.06 -32.41
C SER A 43 -30.35 26.16 -31.72
N ALA A 44 -29.70 26.96 -30.86
CA ALA A 44 -30.26 28.12 -30.17
C ALA A 44 -30.31 29.36 -31.07
N GLU A 45 -29.41 29.47 -32.04
CA GLU A 45 -29.41 30.50 -33.10
C GLU A 45 -30.50 30.26 -34.17
N GLY A 46 -31.34 29.23 -34.00
CA GLY A 46 -32.44 28.93 -34.91
C GLY A 46 -32.08 28.04 -36.10
N GLN A 47 -30.80 27.68 -36.28
CA GLN A 47 -30.36 26.88 -37.44
C GLN A 47 -31.09 25.52 -37.53
N ALA A 48 -31.37 25.08 -38.76
CA ALA A 48 -32.05 23.81 -39.02
C ALA A 48 -31.11 22.62 -38.75
N ASN A 49 -31.66 21.50 -38.25
CA ASN A 49 -30.85 20.34 -37.85
C ASN A 49 -30.04 19.74 -39.01
N ASN A 50 -30.54 19.81 -40.25
CA ASN A 50 -29.83 19.39 -41.46
C ASN A 50 -28.61 20.27 -41.74
N ALA A 51 -28.73 21.59 -41.64
CA ALA A 51 -27.63 22.52 -41.82
C ALA A 51 -26.54 22.33 -40.76
N ILE A 52 -26.95 22.13 -39.50
CA ILE A 52 -26.02 21.84 -38.39
C ILE A 52 -25.30 20.50 -38.63
N ALA A 53 -26.02 19.46 -39.06
CA ALA A 53 -25.48 18.15 -39.37
C ALA A 53 -24.39 18.22 -40.45
N VAL A 54 -24.67 18.88 -41.58
CA VAL A 54 -23.70 19.07 -42.67
C VAL A 54 -22.48 19.85 -42.19
N ARG A 55 -22.68 20.98 -41.49
CA ARG A 55 -21.58 21.83 -41.01
C ARG A 55 -20.65 21.14 -40.01
N LEU A 56 -21.19 20.30 -39.14
CA LEU A 56 -20.42 19.60 -38.09
C LEU A 56 -19.98 18.18 -38.49
N GLY A 57 -20.31 17.71 -39.69
CA GLY A 57 -20.03 16.34 -40.13
C GLY A 57 -20.75 15.28 -39.29
N LEU A 58 -21.95 15.58 -38.80
CA LEU A 58 -22.77 14.70 -37.97
C LEU A 58 -24.03 14.24 -38.70
N THR A 59 -24.68 13.19 -38.21
CA THR A 59 -26.00 12.78 -38.73
C THR A 59 -27.13 13.62 -38.12
N THR A 60 -28.22 13.80 -38.86
CA THR A 60 -29.41 14.54 -38.38
C THR A 60 -30.02 13.89 -37.13
N GLN A 61 -29.97 12.56 -37.01
CA GLN A 61 -30.41 11.84 -35.80
C GLN A 61 -29.53 12.19 -34.59
N THR A 62 -28.23 12.35 -34.78
CA THR A 62 -27.30 12.75 -33.72
C THR A 62 -27.62 14.17 -33.25
N VAL A 63 -27.88 15.10 -34.17
CA VAL A 63 -28.32 16.47 -33.84
C VAL A 63 -29.62 16.45 -33.03
N GLY A 64 -30.62 15.71 -33.49
CA GLY A 64 -31.90 15.54 -32.78
C GLY A 64 -31.72 14.98 -31.37
N LYS A 65 -30.93 13.90 -31.22
CA LYS A 65 -30.65 13.25 -29.93
C LYS A 65 -30.07 14.22 -28.90
N TRP A 66 -29.04 14.98 -29.28
CA TRP A 66 -28.38 15.91 -28.35
C TRP A 66 -29.21 17.14 -28.06
N ARG A 67 -30.00 17.62 -29.03
CA ARG A 67 -30.98 18.68 -28.80
C ARG A 67 -32.02 18.25 -27.75
N THR A 68 -32.62 17.06 -27.91
CA THR A 68 -33.59 16.51 -26.95
C THR A 68 -32.97 16.35 -25.57
N ARG A 69 -31.77 15.76 -25.47
CA ARG A 69 -31.07 15.61 -24.18
C ARG A 69 -30.76 16.95 -23.50
N PHE A 70 -30.41 17.99 -24.27
CA PHE A 70 -30.19 19.33 -23.72
C PHE A 70 -31.49 19.94 -23.21
N ILE A 71 -32.60 19.80 -23.92
CA ILE A 71 -33.90 20.31 -23.47
C ILE A 71 -34.31 19.65 -22.14
N GLU A 72 -34.10 18.33 -22.01
CA GLU A 72 -34.48 17.58 -20.81
C GLU A 72 -33.54 17.79 -19.61
N ARG A 73 -32.21 17.84 -19.86
CA ARG A 73 -31.19 17.74 -18.79
C ARG A 73 -30.17 18.87 -18.82
N ARG A 74 -30.40 19.92 -19.64
CA ARG A 74 -29.50 21.06 -19.84
C ARG A 74 -28.07 20.63 -20.14
N ILE A 75 -27.08 21.32 -19.59
CA ILE A 75 -25.64 21.05 -19.82
C ILE A 75 -25.23 19.67 -19.31
N ALA A 76 -25.80 19.20 -18.19
CA ALA A 76 -25.56 17.85 -17.69
C ALA A 76 -25.96 16.77 -18.72
N GLY A 77 -26.95 17.08 -19.56
CA GLY A 77 -27.39 16.28 -20.69
C GLY A 77 -26.35 16.07 -21.80
N LEU A 78 -25.26 16.84 -21.84
CA LEU A 78 -24.22 16.72 -22.88
C LEU A 78 -23.11 15.75 -22.52
N TYR A 79 -23.04 15.30 -21.26
CA TYR A 79 -22.08 14.28 -20.83
C TYR A 79 -22.56 12.88 -21.18
N ASP A 80 -21.60 11.97 -21.40
CA ASP A 80 -21.92 10.56 -21.56
C ASP A 80 -22.25 9.96 -20.20
N VAL A 81 -23.34 9.20 -20.16
CA VAL A 81 -23.70 8.42 -18.98
C VAL A 81 -22.86 7.15 -18.99
N VAL A 82 -22.40 6.73 -17.82
CA VAL A 82 -21.75 5.41 -17.66
C VAL A 82 -22.72 4.37 -18.20
N ARG A 83 -22.34 3.72 -19.30
CA ARG A 83 -23.16 2.65 -19.87
C ARG A 83 -23.14 1.50 -18.87
N PRO A 84 -24.29 1.02 -18.38
CA PRO A 84 -24.31 -0.18 -17.57
C PRO A 84 -23.67 -1.29 -18.40
N GLY A 85 -22.62 -1.90 -17.84
CA GLY A 85 -22.01 -3.07 -18.45
C GLY A 85 -23.01 -4.24 -18.47
N PRO A 86 -22.63 -5.37 -19.08
CA PRO A 86 -23.42 -6.59 -18.99
C PRO A 86 -23.71 -6.94 -17.52
N ALA A 87 -24.92 -7.45 -17.26
CA ALA A 87 -25.31 -7.90 -15.93
C ALA A 87 -24.31 -8.93 -15.40
N ARG A 88 -24.00 -8.86 -14.10
CA ARG A 88 -23.11 -9.83 -13.46
C ARG A 88 -23.76 -11.22 -13.55
N THR A 89 -23.03 -12.19 -14.10
CA THR A 89 -23.49 -13.59 -14.22
C THR A 89 -23.21 -14.42 -12.97
N ILE A 90 -22.36 -13.94 -12.07
CA ILE A 90 -22.00 -14.62 -10.82
C ILE A 90 -22.61 -13.80 -9.69
N ASP A 91 -23.60 -14.39 -9.03
CA ASP A 91 -24.27 -13.85 -7.85
C ASP A 91 -23.32 -13.74 -6.64
N ASP A 92 -23.76 -13.01 -5.61
CA ASP A 92 -22.92 -12.71 -4.46
C ASP A 92 -22.77 -13.92 -3.51
N GLU A 93 -23.75 -14.83 -3.47
CA GLU A 93 -23.67 -16.08 -2.71
C GLU A 93 -22.55 -16.99 -3.22
N ARG A 94 -22.41 -17.12 -4.54
CA ARG A 94 -21.33 -17.88 -5.18
C ARG A 94 -19.97 -17.23 -4.96
N VAL A 95 -19.90 -15.90 -4.93
CA VAL A 95 -18.66 -15.18 -4.57
C VAL A 95 -18.32 -15.41 -3.09
N ALA A 96 -19.30 -15.35 -2.20
CA ALA A 96 -19.11 -15.62 -0.78
C ALA A 96 -18.63 -17.07 -0.56
N LEU A 97 -19.21 -18.04 -1.27
CA LEU A 97 -18.75 -19.42 -1.25
C LEU A 97 -17.31 -19.55 -1.73
N LEU A 98 -16.94 -18.89 -2.84
CA LEU A 98 -15.56 -18.88 -3.33
C LEU A 98 -14.58 -18.36 -2.26
N ILE A 99 -14.90 -17.23 -1.62
CA ILE A 99 -14.06 -16.63 -0.58
C ILE A 99 -13.96 -17.58 0.62
N LYS A 100 -15.09 -18.10 1.10
CA LYS A 100 -15.15 -19.00 2.26
C LYS A 100 -14.34 -20.27 2.02
N THR A 101 -14.52 -20.93 0.87
CA THR A 101 -13.73 -22.11 0.49
C THR A 101 -12.24 -21.78 0.42
N THR A 102 -11.89 -20.64 -0.18
CA THR A 102 -10.49 -20.24 -0.32
C THR A 102 -9.80 -20.01 1.04
N LEU A 103 -10.50 -19.42 2.01
CA LEU A 103 -9.93 -19.03 3.31
C LEU A 103 -9.98 -20.13 4.38
N HIS A 104 -10.97 -21.01 4.34
CA HIS A 104 -11.27 -21.92 5.45
C HIS A 104 -11.05 -23.40 5.12
N THR A 105 -10.76 -23.76 3.87
CA THR A 105 -10.53 -25.16 3.48
C THR A 105 -9.22 -25.30 2.70
N LYS A 106 -8.83 -26.55 2.43
CA LYS A 106 -7.66 -26.90 1.61
C LYS A 106 -8.10 -27.79 0.43
N PRO A 107 -7.37 -27.76 -0.70
CA PRO A 107 -7.63 -28.66 -1.82
C PRO A 107 -7.59 -30.13 -1.42
N ALA A 108 -8.54 -30.93 -1.92
CA ALA A 108 -8.59 -32.37 -1.65
C ALA A 108 -7.40 -33.14 -2.27
N ASN A 109 -6.69 -32.55 -3.23
CA ASN A 109 -5.56 -33.17 -3.92
C ASN A 109 -4.23 -33.14 -3.12
N GLY A 110 -4.28 -32.82 -1.82
CA GLY A 110 -3.09 -32.76 -0.95
C GLY A 110 -2.23 -31.50 -1.10
N SER A 111 -2.63 -30.53 -1.93
CA SER A 111 -1.93 -29.25 -2.04
C SER A 111 -2.06 -28.43 -0.75
N THR A 112 -1.00 -27.70 -0.38
CA THR A 112 -1.01 -26.86 0.83
C THR A 112 -1.93 -25.64 0.73
N HIS A 113 -2.14 -25.13 -0.49
CA HIS A 113 -2.90 -23.90 -0.77
C HIS A 113 -3.75 -24.02 -2.04
N TRP A 114 -4.84 -23.25 -2.11
CA TRP A 114 -5.64 -23.13 -3.32
C TRP A 114 -4.88 -22.41 -4.44
N SER A 115 -4.84 -23.04 -5.61
CA SER A 115 -4.58 -22.34 -6.87
C SER A 115 -5.88 -21.83 -7.48
N VAL A 116 -5.79 -20.83 -8.37
CA VAL A 116 -6.93 -20.34 -9.15
C VAL A 116 -7.62 -21.48 -9.91
N ARG A 117 -6.86 -22.45 -10.45
CA ARG A 117 -7.42 -23.56 -11.24
C ARG A 117 -8.16 -24.56 -10.35
N THR A 118 -7.57 -24.90 -9.20
CA THR A 118 -8.15 -25.90 -8.29
C THR A 118 -9.44 -25.37 -7.66
N VAL A 119 -9.48 -24.09 -7.25
CA VAL A 119 -10.70 -23.53 -6.67
C VAL A 119 -11.78 -23.25 -7.72
N ALA A 120 -11.39 -22.96 -8.97
CA ALA A 120 -12.32 -22.88 -10.09
C ALA A 120 -13.02 -24.22 -10.36
N ALA A 121 -12.27 -25.32 -10.34
CA ALA A 121 -12.81 -26.67 -10.47
C ALA A 121 -13.77 -27.01 -9.31
N GLU A 122 -13.40 -26.64 -8.08
CA GLU A 122 -14.21 -26.88 -6.88
C GLU A 122 -15.53 -26.09 -6.87
N THR A 123 -15.49 -24.82 -7.26
CA THR A 123 -16.64 -23.89 -7.16
C THR A 123 -17.49 -23.81 -8.43
N GLY A 124 -17.05 -24.45 -9.52
CA GLY A 124 -17.66 -24.35 -10.85
C GLY A 124 -17.65 -22.93 -11.43
N ILE A 125 -16.79 -22.04 -10.91
CA ILE A 125 -16.59 -20.68 -11.43
C ILE A 125 -15.44 -20.71 -12.43
N SER A 126 -15.56 -19.95 -13.54
CA SER A 126 -14.49 -19.91 -14.54
C SER A 126 -13.17 -19.39 -13.92
N LYS A 127 -12.06 -19.99 -14.34
CA LYS A 127 -10.71 -19.60 -13.90
C LYS A 127 -10.47 -18.08 -13.98
N THR A 128 -10.92 -17.44 -15.06
CA THR A 128 -10.75 -15.99 -15.27
C THR A 128 -11.55 -15.17 -14.26
N SER A 129 -12.76 -15.60 -13.91
CA SER A 129 -13.58 -14.94 -12.90
C SER A 129 -12.98 -15.10 -11.50
N VAL A 130 -12.52 -16.31 -11.16
CA VAL A 130 -11.79 -16.56 -9.89
C VAL A 130 -10.57 -15.65 -9.79
N GLN A 131 -9.75 -15.57 -10.84
CA GLN A 131 -8.56 -14.70 -10.85
C GLN A 131 -8.92 -13.23 -10.61
N ARG A 132 -9.98 -12.75 -11.27
CA ARG A 132 -10.49 -11.39 -11.09
C ARG A 132 -10.96 -11.16 -9.64
N TYR A 133 -11.68 -12.10 -9.04
CA TYR A 133 -12.11 -11.97 -7.65
C TYR A 133 -10.95 -12.04 -6.67
N PHE A 134 -9.94 -12.88 -6.92
CA PHE A 134 -8.73 -12.91 -6.11
C PHE A 134 -8.00 -11.57 -6.14
N GLN A 135 -7.90 -10.93 -7.32
CA GLN A 135 -7.32 -9.60 -7.44
C GLN A 135 -8.18 -8.53 -6.76
N LEU A 136 -9.50 -8.58 -6.95
CA LEU A 136 -10.44 -7.62 -6.38
C LEU A 136 -10.43 -7.63 -4.85
N PHE A 137 -10.39 -8.82 -4.24
CA PHE A 137 -10.41 -9.00 -2.79
C PHE A 137 -9.02 -9.15 -2.16
N GLY A 138 -7.95 -9.07 -2.96
CA GLY A 138 -6.58 -9.26 -2.47
C GLY A 138 -6.30 -10.66 -1.90
N LEU A 139 -7.04 -11.69 -2.33
CA LEU A 139 -6.86 -13.05 -1.83
C LEU A 139 -5.54 -13.64 -2.34
N GLN A 140 -4.68 -14.03 -1.40
CA GLN A 140 -3.36 -14.60 -1.68
C GLN A 140 -3.17 -15.91 -0.90
N PRO A 141 -3.82 -17.02 -1.32
CA PRO A 141 -3.85 -18.26 -0.52
C PRO A 141 -2.47 -18.89 -0.28
N HIS A 142 -1.51 -18.59 -1.16
CA HIS A 142 -0.12 -19.05 -1.08
C HIS A 142 0.74 -18.20 -0.14
N ARG A 143 0.22 -17.07 0.36
CA ARG A 143 0.93 -16.24 1.32
C ARG A 143 0.38 -16.50 2.71
N THR A 144 1.29 -16.78 3.63
CA THR A 144 1.00 -16.81 5.05
C THR A 144 1.55 -15.54 5.64
N GLU A 145 0.68 -14.70 6.20
CA GLU A 145 1.11 -13.58 7.03
C GLU A 145 1.10 -14.03 8.48
N SER A 146 2.24 -13.85 9.16
CA SER A 146 2.28 -13.98 10.61
C SER A 146 2.01 -12.60 11.20
N PHE A 147 1.13 -12.55 12.20
CA PHE A 147 0.95 -11.35 13.00
C PHE A 147 1.38 -11.65 14.43
N LYS A 148 1.97 -10.66 15.08
CA LYS A 148 2.34 -10.73 16.49
C LYS A 148 1.54 -9.66 17.22
N LEU A 149 0.46 -10.08 17.86
CA LEU A 149 -0.29 -9.23 18.79
C LEU A 149 0.13 -9.59 20.22
N SER A 150 0.36 -8.58 21.05
CA SER A 150 0.64 -8.81 22.47
C SER A 150 -0.65 -9.21 23.19
N ASN A 151 -0.59 -10.25 24.04
CA ASN A 151 -1.71 -10.66 24.91
C ASN A 151 -1.78 -9.84 26.21
N ASP A 152 -1.06 -8.73 26.29
CA ASP A 152 -1.02 -7.87 27.46
C ASP A 152 -2.37 -7.14 27.64
N PRO A 153 -3.05 -7.26 28.81
CA PRO A 153 -4.29 -6.55 29.08
C PRO A 153 -4.19 -5.03 28.89
N PHE A 154 -3.00 -4.45 29.09
CA PHE A 154 -2.73 -3.01 28.92
C PHE A 154 -2.05 -2.69 27.57
N PHE A 155 -2.13 -3.58 26.58
CA PHE A 155 -1.45 -3.40 25.28
C PHE A 155 -1.76 -2.06 24.63
N ILE A 156 -3.04 -1.67 24.58
CA ILE A 156 -3.47 -0.42 23.91
C ILE A 156 -2.89 0.81 24.61
N GLU A 157 -2.88 0.83 25.95
CA GLU A 157 -2.32 1.95 26.72
C GLU A 157 -0.80 2.06 26.49
N LYS A 158 -0.09 0.94 26.52
CA LYS A 158 1.35 0.89 26.24
C LYS A 158 1.65 1.30 24.81
N LEU A 159 0.87 0.83 23.84
CA LEU A 159 1.00 1.18 22.43
C LEU A 159 0.82 2.69 22.24
N ARG A 160 -0.23 3.28 22.84
CA ARG A 160 -0.46 4.73 22.80
C ARG A 160 0.68 5.51 23.43
N GLY A 161 1.22 5.03 24.56
CA GLY A 161 2.40 5.62 25.19
C GLY A 161 3.61 5.60 24.26
N VAL A 162 3.90 4.46 23.62
CA VAL A 162 5.02 4.32 22.67
C VAL A 162 4.83 5.19 21.43
N VAL A 163 3.65 5.14 20.78
CA VAL A 163 3.35 5.97 19.60
C VAL A 163 3.37 7.46 19.94
N GLY A 164 2.93 7.83 21.14
CA GLY A 164 3.00 9.21 21.63
C GLY A 164 4.42 9.77 21.63
N LEU A 165 5.43 8.96 21.94
CA LEU A 165 6.84 9.37 21.90
C LEU A 165 7.34 9.73 20.49
N TYR A 166 6.73 9.18 19.44
CA TYR A 166 7.07 9.52 18.05
C TYR A 166 6.35 10.76 17.56
N LEU A 167 5.08 10.93 17.95
CA LEU A 167 4.23 12.02 17.44
C LEU A 167 4.41 13.32 18.21
N SER A 168 4.60 13.24 19.53
CA SER A 168 4.75 14.38 20.43
C SER A 168 5.72 14.01 21.54
N PRO A 169 7.03 13.97 21.25
CA PRO A 169 8.03 13.69 22.26
C PRO A 169 8.03 14.78 23.35
N PRO A 170 8.33 14.45 24.61
CA PRO A 170 8.54 15.46 25.65
C PRO A 170 9.71 16.40 25.31
N ASP A 171 9.67 17.61 25.84
CA ASP A 171 10.75 18.58 25.68
C ASP A 171 12.09 18.01 26.16
N ASN A 172 13.14 18.20 25.37
CA ASN A 172 14.50 17.69 25.63
C ASN A 172 14.61 16.16 25.78
N ALA A 173 13.66 15.39 25.24
CA ALA A 173 13.73 13.93 25.25
C ALA A 173 14.65 13.38 24.15
N LEU A 174 15.46 12.37 24.51
CA LEU A 174 16.18 11.52 23.57
C LEU A 174 15.39 10.21 23.38
N VAL A 175 14.91 9.98 22.16
CA VAL A 175 14.16 8.77 21.79
C VAL A 175 15.02 7.89 20.89
N ILE A 176 15.40 6.71 21.41
CA ILE A 176 16.22 5.73 20.70
C ILE A 176 15.40 4.46 20.47
N CYS A 177 15.34 4.03 19.21
CA CYS A 177 14.83 2.70 18.85
C CYS A 177 16.00 1.73 18.79
N VAL A 178 15.94 0.63 19.54
CA VAL A 178 16.97 -0.42 19.51
C VAL A 178 16.34 -1.70 18.99
N ASP A 179 17.02 -2.36 18.07
CA ASP A 179 16.61 -3.65 17.54
C ASP A 179 17.78 -4.65 17.49
N GLU A 180 17.44 -5.91 17.71
CA GLU A 180 18.35 -7.04 17.66
C GLU A 180 17.95 -7.98 16.53
N LYS A 181 18.86 -8.17 15.58
CA LYS A 181 18.80 -9.24 14.60
C LYS A 181 19.77 -10.34 14.99
N SER A 182 19.26 -11.30 15.77
CA SER A 182 20.00 -12.51 16.14
C SER A 182 20.18 -13.46 14.96
N GLN A 183 21.15 -14.38 15.07
CA GLN A 183 21.43 -15.43 14.10
C GLN A 183 21.68 -14.93 12.66
N CYS A 184 22.20 -13.71 12.50
CA CYS A 184 22.59 -13.19 11.20
C CYS A 184 23.74 -14.03 10.65
N GLN A 185 23.49 -14.77 9.56
CA GLN A 185 24.51 -15.59 8.91
C GLN A 185 25.57 -14.68 8.27
N ALA A 186 26.83 -14.87 8.63
CA ALA A 186 27.96 -14.20 8.00
C ALA A 186 28.28 -14.92 6.69
N LEU A 187 27.78 -14.38 5.58
CA LEU A 187 27.91 -14.95 4.24
C LEU A 187 28.92 -14.16 3.41
N GLU A 188 29.87 -14.86 2.82
CA GLU A 188 30.77 -14.32 1.79
C GLU A 188 30.42 -14.94 0.45
N ARG A 189 30.33 -14.15 -0.62
CA ARG A 189 30.04 -14.66 -1.96
C ARG A 189 31.28 -15.27 -2.58
N THR A 190 31.10 -16.41 -3.26
CA THR A 190 32.23 -17.14 -3.85
C THR A 190 32.85 -16.40 -5.04
N GLN A 191 32.10 -15.52 -5.72
CA GLN A 191 32.61 -14.67 -6.80
C GLN A 191 32.20 -13.20 -6.60
N PRO A 192 33.04 -12.25 -7.03
CA PRO A 192 32.70 -10.83 -7.02
C PRO A 192 31.55 -10.53 -7.99
N MET A 193 30.76 -9.50 -7.70
CA MET A 193 29.71 -9.03 -8.62
C MET A 193 30.34 -8.57 -9.93
N LEU A 194 29.87 -9.13 -11.04
CA LEU A 194 30.28 -8.69 -12.37
C LEU A 194 29.46 -7.47 -12.80
N PRO A 195 30.06 -6.50 -13.51
CA PRO A 195 29.36 -5.33 -14.04
C PRO A 195 28.54 -5.74 -15.28
N MET A 196 27.49 -6.52 -15.07
CA MET A 196 26.49 -6.85 -16.09
C MET A 196 25.22 -6.05 -15.79
N GLY A 197 24.46 -5.66 -16.83
CA GLY A 197 23.28 -4.78 -16.72
C GLY A 197 22.09 -5.32 -15.91
N PHE A 198 22.26 -6.44 -15.22
CA PHE A 198 21.37 -6.99 -14.22
C PHE A 198 22.22 -7.30 -12.98
N GLU A 199 21.76 -6.91 -11.78
CA GLU A 199 22.40 -7.25 -10.50
C GLU A 199 22.33 -8.77 -10.23
N GLY A 200 23.15 -9.55 -10.94
CA GLY A 200 23.23 -11.00 -10.83
C GLY A 200 24.15 -11.40 -9.69
N VAL A 201 23.57 -11.86 -8.59
CA VAL A 201 24.34 -12.41 -7.45
C VAL A 201 24.46 -13.93 -7.61
N THR A 202 25.66 -14.48 -7.42
CA THR A 202 25.85 -15.93 -7.43
C THR A 202 25.10 -16.60 -6.27
N HIS A 203 24.49 -17.74 -6.55
CA HIS A 203 23.81 -18.56 -5.55
C HIS A 203 24.78 -19.11 -4.50
N ASP A 204 26.02 -19.42 -4.90
CA ASP A 204 27.01 -20.03 -4.01
C ASP A 204 27.64 -19.01 -3.05
N TYR A 205 27.82 -19.45 -1.80
CA TYR A 205 28.38 -18.66 -0.71
C TYR A 205 29.20 -19.54 0.25
N LYS A 206 30.17 -18.92 0.93
CA LYS A 206 30.89 -19.49 2.07
C LYS A 206 30.21 -19.04 3.37
N ARG A 207 29.99 -19.97 4.30
CA ARG A 207 29.39 -19.70 5.61
C ARG A 207 30.49 -19.51 6.65
N HIS A 208 30.50 -18.37 7.32
CA HIS A 208 31.46 -18.05 8.40
C HIS A 208 30.83 -18.14 9.81
N GLY A 209 29.69 -18.83 9.92
CA GLY A 209 28.91 -18.93 11.16
C GLY A 209 27.84 -17.84 11.29
N THR A 210 27.37 -17.63 12.51
CA THR A 210 26.31 -16.65 12.84
C THR A 210 26.83 -15.56 13.75
N THR A 211 26.38 -14.33 13.52
CA THR A 211 26.59 -13.18 14.41
C THR A 211 25.25 -12.58 14.84
N THR A 212 25.25 -11.81 15.92
CA THR A 212 24.08 -11.03 16.36
C THR A 212 24.34 -9.57 16.02
N HIS A 213 23.43 -8.97 15.25
CA HIS A 213 23.51 -7.57 14.91
C HIS A 213 22.59 -6.76 15.82
N PHE A 214 23.13 -5.73 16.45
CA PHE A 214 22.38 -4.77 17.24
C PHE A 214 22.47 -3.42 16.57
N ALA A 215 21.33 -2.75 16.40
CA ALA A 215 21.22 -1.44 15.80
C ALA A 215 20.43 -0.50 16.72
N ALA A 216 20.87 0.75 16.80
CA ALA A 216 20.16 1.82 17.50
C ALA A 216 19.91 2.98 16.53
N LEU A 217 18.71 3.55 16.56
CA LEU A 217 18.32 4.70 15.75
C LEU A 217 17.82 5.83 16.66
N ASN A 218 18.45 7.01 16.57
CA ASN A 218 17.92 8.23 17.15
C ASN A 218 16.81 8.78 16.25
N VAL A 219 15.59 8.88 16.76
CA VAL A 219 14.41 9.24 15.96
C VAL A 219 14.22 10.75 15.85
N LEU A 220 14.74 11.52 16.81
CA LEU A 220 14.49 12.96 16.93
C LEU A 220 15.68 13.83 16.48
N GLY A 221 16.79 13.22 16.07
CA GLY A 221 17.97 13.94 15.61
C GLY A 221 17.74 14.61 14.25
N SER A 222 17.97 15.92 14.17
CA SER A 222 17.82 16.75 12.95
C SER A 222 18.89 16.54 11.87
N THR A 223 19.71 15.51 11.99
CA THR A 223 20.65 15.07 10.95
C THR A 223 20.12 13.77 10.38
N ALA A 224 19.81 13.76 9.09
CA ALA A 224 19.53 12.56 8.30
C ALA A 224 20.77 11.67 8.13
N GLY A 225 21.49 11.42 9.22
CA GLY A 225 22.57 10.46 9.36
C GLY A 225 22.01 9.25 10.09
N MET A 226 21.88 8.14 9.37
CA MET A 226 21.59 6.84 9.97
C MET A 226 22.84 6.38 10.73
N ASP A 227 23.06 6.92 11.94
CA ASP A 227 24.19 6.52 12.77
C ASP A 227 23.91 5.15 13.40
N LEU A 228 24.17 4.12 12.62
CA LEU A 228 24.18 2.75 13.10
C LEU A 228 25.42 2.55 13.95
N PHE A 229 25.26 2.66 15.26
CA PHE A 229 26.32 2.28 16.19
C PHE A 229 26.32 0.75 16.32
N PRO A 230 27.45 0.05 16.06
CA PRO A 230 27.57 -1.32 16.50
C PRO A 230 27.49 -1.32 18.03
N ILE A 231 26.41 -1.87 18.57
CA ILE A 231 26.30 -2.02 20.03
C ILE A 231 27.30 -3.11 20.41
N THR A 232 28.47 -2.71 20.90
CA THR A 232 29.38 -3.66 21.54
C THR A 232 28.69 -4.25 22.77
N PRO A 233 29.03 -5.48 23.19
CA PRO A 233 28.53 -6.05 24.44
C PRO A 233 28.73 -5.13 25.66
N GLU A 234 29.64 -4.15 25.57
CA GLU A 234 29.91 -3.15 26.60
C GLU A 234 28.90 -2.00 26.61
N LEU A 235 28.38 -1.59 25.44
CA LEU A 235 27.32 -0.58 25.30
C LEU A 235 25.96 -1.17 25.72
N LEU A 236 25.68 -2.42 25.35
CA LEU A 236 24.47 -3.14 25.80
C LEU A 236 24.52 -3.35 27.32
N ARG A 237 25.71 -3.68 27.85
CA ARG A 237 25.94 -3.68 29.30
C ARG A 237 25.71 -2.29 29.89
N HIS A 238 26.15 -1.18 29.28
CA HIS A 238 25.89 0.20 29.75
C HIS A 238 24.41 0.58 29.79
N LEU A 239 23.63 0.21 28.76
CA LEU A 239 22.17 0.39 28.76
C LEU A 239 21.49 -0.47 29.86
N HIS A 240 22.12 -1.57 30.25
CA HIS A 240 21.73 -2.38 31.41
C HIS A 240 22.40 -1.98 32.74
N ARG A 241 23.38 -1.04 32.78
CA ARG A 241 24.32 -0.84 33.91
C ARG A 241 23.98 0.27 34.91
N ASP A 242 22.73 0.65 35.07
CA ASP A 242 22.32 1.46 36.24
C ASP A 242 22.11 0.60 37.52
N GLN A 243 22.91 -0.45 37.68
CA GLN A 243 23.17 -1.14 38.95
C GLN A 243 24.69 -1.34 39.17
N LEU A 244 25.41 -0.23 39.42
CA LEU A 244 26.67 -0.08 40.21
C LEU A 244 27.94 -0.92 39.82
N PRO A 245 29.15 -0.65 40.39
CA PRO A 245 29.96 0.56 40.24
C PRO A 245 31.39 0.29 39.67
N GLN A 246 32.02 1.38 39.22
CA GLN A 246 33.46 1.67 39.01
C GLN A 246 34.45 0.55 38.62
N GLY A 247 35.06 0.67 37.44
CA GLY A 247 36.31 -0.03 37.12
C GLY A 247 36.68 -0.09 35.63
N HIS A 248 37.67 0.72 35.26
CA HIS A 248 38.56 0.65 34.09
C HIS A 248 38.05 0.90 32.66
N ARG A 249 38.83 1.78 31.99
CA ARG A 249 38.73 2.20 30.59
C ARG A 249 39.44 1.19 29.68
N ALA A 250 38.83 0.89 28.54
CA ALA A 250 39.57 0.54 27.32
C ALA A 250 38.78 1.03 26.09
N ARG A 251 39.47 1.68 25.15
CA ARG A 251 38.95 2.13 23.84
C ARG A 251 39.18 1.02 22.81
N CYS A 252 38.25 0.84 21.86
CA CYS A 252 38.57 0.16 20.60
C CYS A 252 37.85 0.81 19.40
N HIS A 253 38.56 0.80 18.28
CA HIS A 253 38.38 1.57 17.07
C HIS A 253 37.29 1.00 16.13
N ARG A 254 36.42 1.91 15.64
CA ARG A 254 35.97 2.10 14.24
C ARG A 254 35.94 0.85 13.34
N CYS A 255 34.74 0.33 13.06
CA CYS A 255 34.46 -0.49 11.86
C CYS A 255 33.18 0.01 11.14
N TYR A 256 33.42 0.53 9.94
CA TYR A 256 32.58 0.89 8.79
C TYR A 256 31.05 0.68 8.86
N ALA A 257 30.32 1.81 8.76
CA ALA A 257 28.86 1.93 8.84
C ALA A 257 28.15 2.13 7.48
N HIS A 258 28.79 1.83 6.35
CA HIS A 258 28.31 2.36 5.06
C HIS A 258 27.23 1.55 4.30
N ASP A 259 26.96 0.28 4.63
CA ASP A 259 26.06 -0.56 3.79
C ASP A 259 24.72 -0.97 4.43
N ALA A 260 24.44 -0.56 5.67
CA ALA A 260 23.23 -0.99 6.36
C ALA A 260 21.97 -0.13 6.04
N ALA A 261 22.16 1.04 5.41
CA ALA A 261 21.05 1.91 5.02
C ALA A 261 20.17 1.33 3.89
N ALA A 262 20.74 0.53 2.98
CA ALA A 262 20.00 -0.06 1.87
C ALA A 262 19.13 -1.28 2.27
N ALA A 263 19.51 -1.99 3.34
CA ALA A 263 18.83 -3.22 3.76
C ALA A 263 17.52 -2.97 4.55
N LEU A 264 17.40 -1.81 5.20
CA LEU A 264 16.26 -1.48 6.06
C LEU A 264 14.98 -1.12 5.28
N HIS A 265 15.08 -0.76 4.00
CA HIS A 265 13.92 -0.41 3.18
C HIS A 265 13.02 -1.61 2.79
N ARG A 266 13.50 -2.86 3.02
CA ARG A 266 12.78 -4.11 2.70
C ARG A 266 12.45 -4.98 3.91
N LEU A 267 12.81 -4.57 5.11
CA LEU A 267 12.55 -5.34 6.32
C LEU A 267 11.31 -4.79 7.03
N ARG A 268 10.17 -5.45 6.86
CA ARG A 268 9.05 -5.37 7.82
C ARG A 268 9.51 -6.05 9.12
N VAL A 269 10.22 -5.33 9.99
CA VAL A 269 10.68 -5.88 11.27
C VAL A 269 9.58 -5.71 12.32
N GLY A 270 9.29 -6.82 13.00
CA GLY A 270 8.34 -6.86 14.11
C GLY A 270 8.98 -6.43 15.42
N VAL A 271 8.22 -5.62 16.17
CA VAL A 271 8.41 -5.19 17.57
C VAL A 271 9.73 -4.46 17.87
N SER A 272 9.70 -3.14 17.63
CA SER A 272 10.66 -2.16 18.14
C SER A 272 10.57 -2.04 19.67
N GLY A 273 11.71 -2.16 20.35
CA GLY A 273 11.88 -1.66 21.73
C GLY A 273 12.32 -0.20 21.68
N CYS A 274 11.49 0.71 22.18
CA CYS A 274 11.88 2.11 22.39
C CYS A 274 12.40 2.32 23.80
N ALA A 275 13.59 2.91 23.92
CA ALA A 275 14.12 3.43 25.18
C ALA A 275 14.15 4.96 25.11
N VAL A 276 13.63 5.61 26.15
CA VAL A 276 13.62 7.08 26.28
C VAL A 276 14.55 7.47 27.42
N MET A 277 15.48 8.39 27.15
CA MET A 277 16.18 9.13 28.18
C MET A 277 15.66 10.57 28.17
N ALA A 278 15.05 11.00 29.26
CA ALA A 278 14.63 12.38 29.47
C ALA A 278 15.33 12.93 30.72
N PRO A 279 16.05 14.06 30.63
CA PRO A 279 16.57 14.73 31.82
C PRO A 279 15.43 15.51 32.49
N GLY A 280 15.15 15.19 33.76
CA GLY A 280 14.42 16.09 34.65
C GLY A 280 12.89 16.08 34.57
N LEU A 281 12.27 14.93 34.89
CA LEU A 281 10.89 14.92 35.40
C LEU A 281 10.89 14.19 36.75
N ALA A 282 10.81 14.97 37.81
CA ALA A 282 10.69 14.48 39.18
C ALA A 282 9.37 13.71 39.35
N TYR A 283 9.42 12.39 39.20
CA TYR A 283 8.39 11.49 39.74
C TYR A 283 8.87 10.92 41.08
N PRO A 284 8.05 10.96 42.14
CA PRO A 284 8.48 10.53 43.45
C PRO A 284 8.71 9.01 43.43
N LYS A 285 9.97 8.63 43.69
CA LYS A 285 10.47 7.30 44.07
C LYS A 285 9.56 6.10 43.70
N ARG A 286 9.91 5.40 42.61
CA ARG A 286 10.00 3.91 42.51
C ARG A 286 10.18 3.47 41.05
N ARG A 287 11.26 2.72 40.80
CA ARG A 287 11.54 1.85 39.63
C ARG A 287 11.42 2.46 38.22
N TRP A 288 12.57 2.55 37.56
CA TRP A 288 12.71 2.59 36.11
C TRP A 288 11.79 1.53 35.47
N LYS A 289 10.87 1.94 34.59
CA LYS A 289 10.10 1.03 33.75
C LYS A 289 10.75 0.98 32.37
N VAL A 290 11.69 0.05 32.19
CA VAL A 290 12.00 -0.44 30.85
C VAL A 290 10.82 -1.32 30.44
N LEU A 291 10.00 -0.84 29.51
CA LEU A 291 8.90 -1.62 28.95
C LEU A 291 9.48 -2.60 27.92
N PHE A 292 10.04 -3.71 28.39
CA PHE A 292 10.23 -4.87 27.53
C PHE A 292 8.85 -5.54 27.32
N PRO A 293 8.31 -5.64 26.09
CA PRO A 293 7.27 -6.61 25.83
C PRO A 293 7.88 -8.00 26.08
N ASN A 294 7.50 -8.62 27.19
CA ASN A 294 8.00 -9.92 27.59
C ASN A 294 7.43 -10.99 26.65
N THR A 295 8.05 -11.19 25.49
CA THR A 295 7.77 -12.31 24.61
C THR A 295 9.03 -13.14 24.48
N ARG A 296 9.09 -14.28 25.19
CA ARG A 296 10.03 -15.35 24.85
C ARG A 296 9.82 -15.69 23.37
N SER A 297 10.84 -15.48 22.55
CA SER A 297 10.89 -16.07 21.22
C SER A 297 10.98 -17.58 21.39
N VAL A 298 9.89 -18.31 21.16
CA VAL A 298 9.98 -19.74 20.91
C VAL A 298 10.57 -19.87 19.51
N ASN A 299 11.84 -20.26 19.44
CA ASN A 299 12.50 -20.63 18.19
C ASN A 299 11.73 -21.83 17.61
N SER A 300 10.91 -21.62 16.58
CA SER A 300 10.38 -22.71 15.77
C SER A 300 11.50 -23.22 14.87
N GLY A 301 12.38 -24.05 15.44
CA GLY A 301 13.38 -24.77 14.69
C GLY A 301 12.71 -25.61 13.61
N HIS A 302 12.99 -25.32 12.34
CA HIS A 302 12.71 -26.24 11.24
C HIS A 302 13.55 -27.50 11.44
N HIS A 303 12.97 -28.53 12.06
CA HIS A 303 13.48 -29.89 11.99
C HIS A 303 13.18 -30.45 10.60
N ASN A 304 14.15 -30.37 9.70
CA ASN A 304 14.19 -31.21 8.51
C ASN A 304 14.50 -32.64 8.97
N ARG A 305 13.47 -33.46 9.21
CA ARG A 305 13.65 -34.91 9.32
C ARG A 305 13.74 -35.47 7.91
N SER A 306 14.97 -35.70 7.44
CA SER A 306 15.25 -36.69 6.42
C SER A 306 14.94 -38.07 7.01
N LEU A 307 13.84 -38.68 6.60
CA LEU A 307 13.66 -40.12 6.78
C LEU A 307 14.20 -40.79 5.52
N ALA A 308 15.42 -41.30 5.65
CA ALA A 308 15.90 -42.40 4.85
C ALA A 308 15.27 -43.69 5.40
N ARG A 309 14.49 -44.37 4.55
CA ARG A 309 14.43 -45.82 4.38
C ARG A 309 13.53 -46.13 3.19
#